data_AF-A0A1B1Z4Y1-F1
#
_entry.id   AF-A0A1B1Z4Y1-F1
#
_cell.length_a   1.000
_cell.length_b   1.000
_cell.length_c   1.000
_cell.angle_alpha   90.00
_cell.angle_beta   90.00
_cell.angle_gamma   90.00
#
_symmetry.space_group_name_H-M   'P 1'
#
loop_
_entity.id
_entity.type
_entity.pdbx_description
1 polymer ?
#
loop_
_entity_poly.entity_id
_entity_poly.type
_entity_poly.pdbx_seq_one_letter_code
_entity_poly.pdbx_strand_id
1 'polypeptide(L)'
;MNIFFRGVLLLAAAALVGESLEFIVNMILARQLGELGLGHYMSIFPTVILIIIIASLELPISISKFVAEKEEKQHYSMLKHATKLTLILTAAMIIIAVFVLPFIPVFNSYHPLVRWLMVLLIPLISLTSIARGFFMGKQQMGKLAFSNLFRKFAQLILLAGIYQLFSFDRETAILIALATFVGSELVVFVYLFTAYLLQFRKMKSQSNQDLSAGEVTKSLMAVTIPTTGLRLFHAFTNAVQPFLIKYSLTLTGLSDVAATEQFGLLAGVAITIGFFPAFIAHSLLVVLIPTVSEATAKKDVDTLKSLLIRVMKITAAYGFPAVMIFLLFSEKLTVLFFHSTSAAIYLELLWPSFLFTFFLIPLQAYLIGLGLITTAFIQSVWSTIISFFLMYILGSQPSFGMHGVIIGMNTGSVLLMLLHYFSVCKAIGITFWLSASNNYQE
;
A
#
# COMPACT_ATOMS: atom_id res chain seq x y z
N MET A 1 -10.59 13.53 26.64
CA MET A 1 -9.42 13.89 25.80
C MET A 1 -8.29 12.84 25.79
N ASN A 2 -8.04 12.09 26.88
CA ASN A 2 -6.91 11.13 26.97
C ASN A 2 -7.05 9.79 26.19
N ILE A 3 -8.25 9.30 25.90
CA ILE A 3 -8.42 7.97 25.24
C ILE A 3 -8.15 8.05 23.73
N PHE A 4 -8.64 9.08 23.05
CA PHE A 4 -8.41 9.29 21.63
C PHE A 4 -6.93 9.52 21.32
N PHE A 5 -6.26 10.39 22.09
CA PHE A 5 -4.82 10.65 21.96
C PHE A 5 -3.97 9.40 22.25
N ARG A 6 -4.33 8.59 23.25
CA ARG A 6 -3.65 7.30 23.52
C ARG A 6 -3.84 6.30 22.39
N GLY A 7 -5.05 6.22 21.82
CA GLY A 7 -5.33 5.36 20.66
C GLY A 7 -4.51 5.76 19.43
N VAL A 8 -4.46 7.06 19.15
CA VAL A 8 -3.64 7.65 18.07
C VAL A 8 -2.15 7.35 18.26
N LEU A 9 -1.61 7.57 19.46
CA LEU A 9 -0.21 7.27 19.79
C LEU A 9 0.12 5.79 19.62
N LEU A 10 -0.80 4.91 20.03
CA LEU A 10 -0.64 3.47 19.88
C LEU A 10 -0.67 3.05 18.40
N LEU A 11 -1.55 3.63 17.59
CA LEU A 11 -1.62 3.40 16.14
C LEU A 11 -0.35 3.90 15.43
N ALA A 12 0.16 5.07 15.83
CA ALA A 12 1.42 5.62 15.33
C ALA A 12 2.61 4.70 15.68
N ALA A 13 2.69 4.23 16.93
CA ALA A 13 3.73 3.28 17.35
C ALA A 13 3.62 1.95 16.60
N ALA A 14 2.41 1.43 16.39
CA ALA A 14 2.18 0.21 15.61
C ALA A 14 2.60 0.39 14.14
N ALA A 15 2.33 1.55 13.54
CA ALA A 15 2.77 1.89 12.19
C ALA A 15 4.31 1.93 12.12
N LEU A 16 4.98 2.59 13.07
CA LEU A 16 6.44 2.63 13.15
C LEU A 16 7.05 1.22 13.26
N VAL A 17 6.51 0.36 14.12
CA VAL A 17 6.98 -1.03 14.26
C VAL A 17 6.76 -1.79 12.94
N GLY A 18 5.59 -1.59 12.31
CA GLY A 18 5.28 -2.19 11.02
C GLY A 18 6.26 -1.78 9.90
N GLU A 19 6.57 -0.49 9.78
CA GLU A 19 7.52 0.04 8.80
C GLU A 19 8.95 -0.45 9.09
N SER A 20 9.35 -0.49 10.36
CA SER A 20 10.65 -1.03 10.77
C SER A 20 10.81 -2.51 10.39
N LEU A 21 9.77 -3.33 10.59
CA LEU A 21 9.81 -4.74 10.20
C LEU A 21 9.91 -4.91 8.69
N GLU A 22 9.19 -4.09 7.91
CA GLU A 22 9.24 -4.13 6.45
C GLU A 22 10.59 -3.70 5.91
N PHE A 23 11.20 -2.67 6.52
CA PHE A 23 12.56 -2.26 6.22
C PHE A 23 13.56 -3.41 6.46
N ILE A 24 13.46 -4.11 7.58
CA ILE A 24 14.35 -5.26 7.90
C ILE A 24 14.12 -6.41 6.91
N VAL A 25 12.88 -6.73 6.57
CA VAL A 25 12.57 -7.76 5.56
C VAL A 25 13.20 -7.41 4.22
N ASN A 26 13.02 -6.18 3.74
CA ASN A 26 13.64 -5.72 2.49
C ASN A 26 15.17 -5.73 2.56
N MET A 27 15.74 -5.38 3.71
CA MET A 27 17.19 -5.46 3.94
C MET A 27 17.72 -6.89 3.80
N ILE A 28 17.02 -7.89 4.36
CA ILE A 28 17.39 -9.30 4.23
C ILE A 28 17.27 -9.74 2.77
N LEU A 29 16.15 -9.40 2.11
CA LEU A 29 15.93 -9.74 0.69
C LEU A 29 17.04 -9.19 -0.20
N ALA A 30 17.40 -7.92 -0.03
CA ALA A 30 18.43 -7.31 -0.85
C ALA A 30 19.82 -7.96 -0.66
N ARG A 31 20.17 -8.33 0.59
CA ARG A 31 21.44 -9.02 0.88
C ARG A 31 21.48 -10.43 0.29
N GLN A 32 20.37 -11.16 0.34
CA GLN A 32 20.33 -12.56 -0.07
C GLN A 32 20.10 -12.75 -1.57
N LEU A 33 19.29 -11.88 -2.19
CA LEU A 33 18.94 -11.99 -3.61
C LEU A 33 19.97 -11.32 -4.53
N GLY A 34 20.78 -10.40 -3.99
CA GLY A 34 21.63 -9.51 -4.79
C GLY A 34 20.82 -8.58 -5.70
N GLU A 35 21.51 -7.77 -6.51
CA GLU A 35 20.88 -6.70 -7.30
C GLU A 35 19.86 -7.24 -8.32
N LEU A 36 20.23 -8.27 -9.09
CA LEU A 36 19.35 -8.86 -10.10
C LEU A 36 18.14 -9.57 -9.46
N GLY A 37 18.38 -10.38 -8.42
CA GLY A 37 17.31 -11.12 -7.76
C GLY A 37 16.33 -10.19 -7.04
N LEU A 38 16.84 -9.12 -6.43
CA LEU A 38 16.03 -8.06 -5.83
C LEU A 38 15.21 -7.33 -6.90
N GLY A 39 15.80 -7.06 -8.08
CA GLY A 39 15.09 -6.51 -9.23
C GLY A 39 13.94 -7.38 -9.69
N HIS A 40 14.14 -8.70 -9.81
CA HIS A 40 13.07 -9.64 -10.11
C HIS A 40 11.99 -9.69 -9.03
N TYR A 41 12.37 -9.70 -7.75
CA TYR A 41 11.40 -9.68 -6.64
C TYR A 41 10.57 -8.40 -6.64
N MET A 42 11.20 -7.24 -6.74
CA MET A 42 10.54 -5.94 -6.76
C MET A 42 9.69 -5.73 -8.02
N SER A 43 9.98 -6.44 -9.12
CA SER A 43 9.18 -6.38 -10.35
C SER A 43 7.88 -7.15 -10.23
N ILE A 44 7.91 -8.34 -9.62
CA ILE A 44 6.72 -9.19 -9.50
C ILE A 44 5.86 -8.83 -8.30
N PHE A 45 6.44 -8.28 -7.23
CA PHE A 45 5.72 -8.01 -5.99
C PHE A 45 4.49 -7.09 -6.16
N PRO A 46 4.55 -5.99 -6.93
CA PRO A 46 3.34 -5.19 -7.23
C PRO A 46 2.24 -5.97 -7.95
N THR A 47 2.59 -6.94 -8.81
CA THR A 47 1.63 -7.88 -9.43
C THR A 47 1.01 -8.81 -8.38
N VAL A 48 1.78 -9.26 -7.38
CA VAL A 48 1.24 -10.02 -6.24
C VAL A 48 0.22 -9.20 -5.46
N ILE A 49 0.51 -7.91 -5.19
CA ILE A 49 -0.43 -6.99 -4.54
C ILE A 49 -1.71 -6.80 -5.37
N LEU A 50 -1.59 -6.69 -6.70
CA LEU A 50 -2.75 -6.64 -7.59
C LEU A 50 -3.63 -7.89 -7.46
N ILE A 51 -3.03 -9.09 -7.42
CA ILE A 51 -3.76 -10.35 -7.21
C ILE A 51 -4.46 -10.37 -5.85
N ILE A 52 -3.80 -9.88 -4.78
CA ILE A 52 -4.40 -9.77 -3.44
C ILE A 52 -5.64 -8.85 -3.48
N ILE A 53 -5.53 -7.68 -4.11
CA ILE A 53 -6.64 -6.72 -4.19
C ILE A 53 -7.81 -7.31 -4.97
N ILE A 54 -7.54 -7.92 -6.11
CA ILE A 54 -8.53 -8.62 -6.92
C ILE A 54 -9.18 -9.78 -6.15
N ALA A 55 -8.40 -10.59 -5.41
CA ALA A 55 -8.94 -11.70 -4.62
C ALA A 55 -9.84 -11.22 -3.47
N SER A 56 -9.50 -10.09 -2.85
CA SER A 56 -10.26 -9.53 -1.73
C SER A 56 -11.59 -8.86 -2.14
N LEU A 57 -11.70 -8.37 -3.38
CA LEU A 57 -12.86 -7.63 -3.93
C LEU A 57 -13.43 -6.55 -3.00
N GLU A 58 -12.59 -5.89 -2.20
CA GLU A 58 -13.02 -4.92 -1.17
C GLU A 58 -14.16 -5.42 -0.25
N LEU A 59 -14.33 -6.74 -0.13
CA LEU A 59 -15.29 -7.37 0.76
C LEU A 59 -15.12 -6.94 2.23
N PRO A 60 -13.90 -6.69 2.75
CA PRO A 60 -13.75 -6.24 4.14
C PRO A 60 -14.53 -4.96 4.44
N ILE A 61 -14.51 -3.99 3.52
CA ILE A 61 -15.19 -2.70 3.71
C ILE A 61 -16.71 -2.89 3.68
N SER A 62 -17.19 -3.66 2.72
CA SER A 62 -18.61 -3.92 2.52
C SER A 62 -19.23 -4.68 3.71
N ILE A 63 -18.57 -5.74 4.15
CA ILE A 63 -18.96 -6.52 5.34
C ILE A 63 -18.87 -5.65 6.60
N SER A 64 -17.83 -4.83 6.74
CA SER A 64 -17.68 -3.93 7.88
C SER A 64 -18.84 -2.94 7.98
N LYS A 65 -19.25 -2.34 6.86
CA LYS A 65 -20.38 -1.40 6.82
C LYS A 65 -21.66 -2.10 7.24
N PHE A 66 -21.94 -3.26 6.67
CA PHE A 66 -23.15 -4.01 7.01
C PHE A 66 -23.19 -4.40 8.50
N VAL A 67 -22.10 -4.92 9.05
CA VAL A 67 -22.02 -5.32 10.46
C VAL A 67 -22.18 -4.12 11.40
N ALA A 68 -21.73 -2.94 10.99
CA ALA A 68 -21.88 -1.70 11.77
C ALA A 68 -23.32 -1.12 11.73
N GLU A 69 -24.04 -1.30 10.62
CA GLU A 69 -25.39 -0.73 10.41
C GLU A 69 -26.54 -1.65 10.84
N LYS A 70 -26.31 -2.96 10.95
CA LYS A 70 -27.36 -3.97 11.18
C LYS A 70 -27.30 -4.57 12.58
N GLU A 71 -28.46 -4.99 13.08
CA GLU A 71 -28.59 -5.61 14.40
C GLU A 71 -27.85 -6.96 14.47
N GLU A 72 -27.41 -7.34 15.67
CA GLU A 72 -26.64 -8.58 15.87
C GLU A 72 -27.38 -9.84 15.38
N LYS A 73 -28.72 -9.85 15.46
CA LYS A 73 -29.57 -10.97 14.99
C LYS A 73 -29.44 -11.22 13.49
N GLN A 74 -29.02 -10.23 12.71
CA GLN A 74 -28.86 -10.31 11.26
C GLN A 74 -27.43 -10.70 10.85
N HIS A 75 -26.47 -10.64 11.79
CA HIS A 75 -25.05 -10.87 11.49
C HIS A 75 -24.79 -12.31 11.05
N TYR A 76 -25.43 -13.31 11.67
CA TYR A 76 -25.23 -14.71 11.29
C TYR A 76 -25.70 -15.02 9.86
N SER A 77 -26.93 -14.61 9.53
CA SER A 77 -27.52 -14.86 8.21
C SER A 77 -26.71 -14.16 7.12
N MET A 78 -26.32 -12.89 7.35
CA MET A 78 -25.44 -12.17 6.44
C MET A 78 -24.10 -12.88 6.25
N LEU A 79 -23.40 -13.25 7.33
CA LEU A 79 -22.08 -13.87 7.24
C LEU A 79 -22.13 -15.23 6.54
N LYS A 80 -23.21 -15.99 6.73
CA LYS A 80 -23.46 -17.24 6.01
C LYS A 80 -23.57 -16.98 4.50
N HIS A 81 -24.35 -15.99 4.09
CA HIS A 81 -24.50 -15.62 2.68
C HIS A 81 -23.23 -15.01 2.10
N ALA A 82 -22.54 -14.13 2.84
CA ALA A 82 -21.26 -13.55 2.46
C ALA A 82 -20.17 -14.61 2.29
N THR A 83 -20.11 -15.61 3.19
CA THR A 83 -19.18 -16.75 3.08
C THR A 83 -19.48 -17.59 1.86
N LYS A 84 -20.75 -17.89 1.58
CA LYS A 84 -21.15 -18.63 0.38
C LYS A 84 -20.78 -17.86 -0.90
N LEU A 85 -21.10 -16.57 -0.96
CA LEU A 85 -20.76 -15.70 -2.09
C LEU A 85 -19.24 -15.66 -2.31
N THR A 86 -18.48 -15.44 -1.23
CA THR A 86 -17.02 -15.40 -1.30
C THR A 86 -16.43 -16.72 -1.77
N LEU A 87 -16.97 -17.86 -1.33
CA LEU A 87 -16.52 -19.18 -1.81
C LEU A 87 -16.77 -19.36 -3.31
N ILE A 88 -17.94 -18.94 -3.80
CA ILE A 88 -18.29 -18.99 -5.23
C ILE A 88 -17.33 -18.10 -6.04
N LEU A 89 -17.13 -16.85 -5.59
CA LEU A 89 -16.22 -15.91 -6.25
C LEU A 89 -14.78 -16.43 -6.20
N THR A 90 -14.33 -16.99 -5.08
CA THR A 90 -13.00 -17.58 -4.94
C THR A 90 -12.80 -18.75 -5.90
N ALA A 91 -13.78 -19.65 -6.03
CA ALA A 91 -13.72 -20.76 -6.98
C ALA A 91 -13.63 -20.25 -8.42
N ALA A 92 -14.44 -19.26 -8.79
CA ALA A 92 -14.37 -18.62 -10.11
C ALA A 92 -13.00 -17.97 -10.35
N MET A 93 -12.46 -17.25 -9.36
CA MET A 93 -11.16 -16.58 -9.44
C MET A 93 -10.00 -17.57 -9.54
N ILE A 94 -10.06 -18.71 -8.85
CA ILE A 94 -9.06 -19.78 -8.98
C ILE A 94 -9.08 -20.35 -10.41
N ILE A 95 -10.27 -20.64 -10.95
CA ILE A 95 -10.42 -21.13 -12.33
C ILE A 95 -9.83 -20.11 -13.30
N ILE A 96 -10.22 -18.84 -13.18
CA ILE A 96 -9.68 -17.75 -14.01
C ILE A 96 -8.17 -17.67 -13.88
N ALA A 97 -7.62 -17.71 -12.66
CA ALA A 97 -6.18 -17.62 -12.44
C ALA A 97 -5.41 -18.79 -13.07
N VAL A 98 -5.91 -20.03 -12.95
CA VAL A 98 -5.28 -21.20 -13.58
C VAL A 98 -5.23 -21.07 -15.10
N PHE A 99 -6.27 -20.49 -15.72
CA PHE A 99 -6.29 -20.27 -17.17
C PHE A 99 -5.51 -19.03 -17.61
N VAL A 100 -5.53 -17.95 -16.85
CA VAL A 100 -4.96 -16.64 -17.27
C VAL A 100 -3.49 -16.51 -16.93
N LEU A 101 -3.04 -16.93 -15.73
CA LEU A 101 -1.65 -16.77 -15.29
C LEU A 101 -0.62 -17.37 -16.26
N PRO A 102 -0.85 -18.53 -16.92
CA PRO A 102 0.08 -19.06 -17.93
C PRO A 102 0.30 -18.14 -19.14
N PHE A 103 -0.66 -17.27 -19.46
CA PHE A 103 -0.56 -16.33 -20.59
C PHE A 103 0.02 -14.98 -20.18
N ILE A 104 0.27 -14.74 -18.89
CA ILE A 104 0.89 -13.49 -18.42
C ILE A 104 2.41 -13.62 -18.55
N PRO A 105 3.07 -12.86 -19.45
CA PRO A 105 4.50 -13.03 -19.75
C PRO A 105 5.41 -12.83 -18.54
N VAL A 106 4.97 -12.03 -17.57
CA VAL A 106 5.70 -11.77 -16.31
C VAL A 106 6.10 -13.06 -15.62
N PHE A 107 5.27 -14.10 -15.61
CA PHE A 107 5.58 -15.35 -14.91
C PHE A 107 6.45 -16.32 -15.71
N ASN A 108 6.88 -15.99 -16.94
CA ASN A 108 7.75 -16.84 -17.75
C ASN A 108 9.21 -16.78 -17.31
N SER A 109 9.63 -15.67 -16.70
CA SER A 109 11.00 -15.45 -16.20
C SER A 109 11.23 -16.00 -14.79
N TYR A 110 10.29 -16.75 -14.22
CA TYR A 110 10.34 -17.24 -12.84
C TYR A 110 10.06 -18.74 -12.78
N HIS A 111 10.52 -19.36 -11.69
CA HIS A 111 10.25 -20.77 -11.43
C HIS A 111 8.74 -21.09 -11.54
N PRO A 112 8.31 -22.17 -12.23
CA PRO A 112 6.90 -22.47 -12.49
C PRO A 112 6.01 -22.52 -11.23
N LEU A 113 6.59 -22.90 -10.09
CA LEU A 113 5.90 -22.91 -8.79
C LEU A 113 5.41 -21.53 -8.33
N VAL A 114 6.01 -20.43 -8.80
CA VAL A 114 5.55 -19.07 -8.48
C VAL A 114 4.09 -18.87 -8.92
N ARG A 115 3.70 -19.43 -10.07
CA ARG A 115 2.31 -19.35 -10.56
C ARG A 115 1.36 -20.06 -9.62
N TRP A 116 1.74 -21.25 -9.16
CA TRP A 116 0.95 -22.03 -8.21
C TRP A 116 0.85 -21.37 -6.84
N LEU A 117 1.91 -20.67 -6.39
CA LEU A 117 1.85 -19.83 -5.19
C LEU A 117 0.82 -18.71 -5.33
N MET A 118 0.71 -18.07 -6.49
CA MET A 118 -0.30 -17.04 -6.73
C MET A 118 -1.72 -17.63 -6.71
N VAL A 119 -1.92 -18.81 -7.29
CA VAL A 119 -3.22 -19.51 -7.22
C VAL A 119 -3.57 -19.86 -5.77
N LEU A 120 -2.61 -20.34 -4.98
CA LEU A 120 -2.80 -20.64 -3.54
C LEU A 120 -3.10 -19.39 -2.72
N LEU A 121 -2.57 -18.23 -3.10
CA LEU A 121 -2.79 -16.98 -2.38
C LEU A 121 -4.25 -16.51 -2.46
N ILE A 122 -4.94 -16.74 -3.59
CA ILE A 122 -6.33 -16.32 -3.81
C ILE A 122 -7.28 -16.77 -2.68
N PRO A 123 -7.43 -18.08 -2.38
CA PRO A 123 -8.34 -18.52 -1.33
C PRO A 123 -7.95 -18.04 0.07
N LEU A 124 -6.64 -17.90 0.35
CA LEU A 124 -6.17 -17.37 1.64
C LEU A 124 -6.66 -15.94 1.85
N ILE A 125 -6.50 -15.10 0.83
CA ILE A 125 -6.88 -13.69 0.91
C ILE A 125 -8.39 -13.51 0.91
N SER A 126 -9.12 -14.21 0.02
CA SER A 126 -10.57 -14.07 -0.09
C SER A 126 -11.27 -14.46 1.21
N LEU A 127 -10.89 -15.58 1.82
CA LEU A 127 -11.50 -16.03 3.08
C LEU A 127 -11.09 -15.15 4.27
N THR A 128 -9.83 -14.72 4.32
CA THR A 128 -9.35 -13.78 5.34
C THR A 128 -10.08 -12.43 5.25
N SER A 129 -10.48 -12.02 4.04
CA SER A 129 -11.17 -10.75 3.81
C SER A 129 -12.54 -10.69 4.52
N ILE A 130 -13.27 -11.80 4.59
CA ILE A 130 -14.52 -11.89 5.35
C ILE A 130 -14.28 -11.67 6.84
N ALA A 131 -13.28 -12.38 7.39
CA ALA A 131 -12.91 -12.27 8.80
C ALA A 131 -12.47 -10.84 9.12
N ARG A 132 -11.66 -10.22 8.25
CA ARG A 132 -11.22 -8.82 8.37
C ARG A 132 -12.43 -7.89 8.41
N GLY A 133 -13.36 -8.03 7.47
CA GLY A 133 -14.57 -7.19 7.42
C GLY A 133 -15.46 -7.33 8.63
N PHE A 134 -15.64 -8.56 9.13
CA PHE A 134 -16.42 -8.81 10.34
C PHE A 134 -15.80 -8.15 11.58
N PHE A 135 -14.50 -8.34 11.79
CA PHE A 135 -13.80 -7.73 12.93
C PHE A 135 -13.69 -6.21 12.81
N MET A 136 -13.56 -5.68 11.58
CA MET A 136 -13.60 -4.24 11.31
C MET A 136 -14.97 -3.66 11.68
N GLY A 137 -16.07 -4.32 11.29
CA GLY A 137 -17.43 -3.88 11.61
C GLY A 137 -17.77 -3.96 13.11
N LYS A 138 -17.25 -4.96 13.83
CA LYS A 138 -17.34 -5.07 15.30
C LYS A 138 -16.37 -4.13 16.03
N GLN A 139 -15.64 -3.26 15.33
CA GLN A 139 -14.63 -2.36 15.88
C GLN A 139 -13.50 -3.07 16.66
N GLN A 140 -13.21 -4.33 16.36
CA GLN A 140 -12.14 -5.12 16.98
C GLN A 140 -10.79 -4.89 16.29
N MET A 141 -10.40 -3.62 16.13
CA MET A 141 -9.21 -3.20 15.38
C MET A 141 -7.91 -3.77 15.96
N GLY A 142 -7.86 -4.03 17.27
CA GLY A 142 -6.70 -4.65 17.93
C GLY A 142 -6.35 -6.03 17.36
N LYS A 143 -7.34 -6.86 17.01
CA LYS A 143 -7.11 -8.18 16.39
C LYS A 143 -6.51 -8.05 15.00
N LEU A 144 -6.95 -7.05 14.24
CA LEU A 144 -6.44 -6.76 12.90
C LEU A 144 -5.00 -6.25 12.95
N ALA A 145 -4.73 -5.28 13.84
CA ALA A 145 -3.39 -4.75 14.05
C ALA A 145 -2.40 -5.85 14.50
N PHE A 146 -2.79 -6.67 15.47
CA PHE A 146 -2.00 -7.81 15.92
C PHE A 146 -1.72 -8.79 14.78
N SER A 147 -2.74 -9.15 13.99
CA SER A 147 -2.55 -10.08 12.86
C SER A 147 -1.58 -9.54 11.80
N ASN A 148 -1.63 -8.24 11.50
CA ASN A 148 -0.73 -7.61 10.52
C ASN A 148 0.72 -7.54 11.03
N LEU A 149 0.91 -7.21 12.31
CA LEU A 149 2.25 -7.23 12.92
C LEU A 149 2.78 -8.67 12.97
N PHE A 150 1.96 -9.61 13.41
CA PHE A 150 2.34 -11.02 13.48
C PHE A 150 2.69 -11.60 12.12
N ARG A 151 2.02 -11.18 11.04
CA ARG A 151 2.41 -11.50 9.66
C ARG A 151 3.83 -11.06 9.35
N LYS A 152 4.14 -9.78 9.59
CA LYS A 152 5.46 -9.20 9.29
C LYS A 152 6.55 -9.90 10.12
N PHE A 153 6.28 -10.21 11.38
CA PHE A 153 7.17 -11.01 12.23
C PHE A 153 7.36 -12.44 11.71
N ALA A 154 6.27 -13.13 11.34
CA ALA A 154 6.35 -14.48 10.80
C ALA A 154 7.13 -14.51 9.48
N GLN A 155 6.88 -13.55 8.59
CA GLN A 155 7.65 -13.39 7.35
C GLN A 155 9.13 -13.18 7.64
N LEU A 156 9.47 -12.30 8.59
CA LEU A 156 10.85 -12.04 8.99
C LEU A 156 11.54 -13.31 9.51
N ILE A 157 10.90 -14.06 10.41
CA ILE A 157 11.46 -15.27 11.01
C ILE A 157 11.65 -16.36 9.96
N LEU A 158 10.63 -16.60 9.13
CA LEU A 158 10.70 -17.59 8.06
C LEU A 158 11.80 -17.23 7.06
N LEU A 159 11.92 -15.95 6.68
CA LEU A 159 12.92 -15.48 5.73
C LEU A 159 14.33 -15.64 6.33
N ALA A 160 14.55 -15.12 7.54
CA ALA A 160 15.84 -15.23 8.21
C ALA A 160 16.24 -16.71 8.45
N GLY A 161 15.30 -17.56 8.88
CA GLY A 161 15.56 -18.97 9.14
C GLY A 161 15.90 -19.76 7.89
N ILE A 162 15.13 -19.62 6.81
CA ILE A 162 15.35 -20.40 5.59
C ILE A 162 16.68 -20.00 4.92
N TYR A 163 16.98 -18.71 4.83
CA TYR A 163 18.20 -18.22 4.20
C TYR A 163 19.48 -18.46 5.01
N GLN A 164 19.38 -18.70 6.32
CA GLN A 164 20.54 -19.12 7.13
C GLN A 164 20.84 -20.62 7.01
N LEU A 165 19.81 -21.45 6.80
CA LEU A 165 19.94 -22.91 6.83
C LEU A 165 20.35 -23.51 5.48
N PHE A 166 20.12 -22.78 4.38
CA PHE A 166 20.28 -23.32 3.03
C PHE A 166 20.86 -22.26 2.08
N SER A 167 21.72 -22.71 1.17
CA SER A 167 22.14 -21.94 0.01
C SER A 167 21.29 -22.35 -1.18
N PHE A 168 20.77 -21.37 -1.91
CA PHE A 168 19.88 -21.59 -3.04
C PHE A 168 20.47 -20.96 -4.30
N ASP A 169 20.15 -21.52 -5.45
CA ASP A 169 20.28 -20.80 -6.71
C ASP A 169 19.32 -19.59 -6.73
N ARG A 170 19.62 -18.63 -7.61
CA ARG A 170 18.92 -17.33 -7.64
C ARG A 170 17.42 -17.48 -7.91
N GLU A 171 16.99 -18.38 -8.79
CA GLU A 171 15.57 -18.58 -9.09
C GLU A 171 14.83 -19.19 -7.90
N THR A 172 15.44 -20.17 -7.23
CA THR A 172 14.90 -20.77 -6.01
C THR A 172 14.86 -19.77 -4.85
N ALA A 173 15.83 -18.87 -4.73
CA ALA A 173 15.81 -17.82 -3.72
C ALA A 173 14.58 -16.89 -3.88
N ILE A 174 14.31 -16.44 -5.11
CA ILE A 174 13.11 -15.62 -5.39
C ILE A 174 11.83 -16.39 -5.07
N LEU A 175 11.76 -17.68 -5.46
CA LEU A 175 10.64 -18.55 -5.13
C LEU A 175 10.43 -18.63 -3.61
N ILE A 176 11.49 -18.79 -2.83
CA ILE A 176 11.43 -18.86 -1.37
C ILE A 176 10.98 -17.54 -0.77
N ALA A 177 11.46 -16.40 -1.27
CA ALA A 177 11.03 -15.09 -0.80
C ALA A 177 9.50 -14.92 -0.98
N LEU A 178 8.97 -15.32 -2.14
CA LEU A 178 7.53 -15.29 -2.42
C LEU A 178 6.76 -16.35 -1.61
N ALA A 179 7.29 -17.55 -1.46
CA ALA A 179 6.68 -18.62 -0.66
C ALA A 179 6.60 -18.23 0.81
N THR A 180 7.62 -17.54 1.33
CA THR A 180 7.67 -17.03 2.69
C THR A 180 6.62 -15.95 2.92
N PHE A 181 6.44 -15.06 1.94
CA PHE A 181 5.37 -14.07 1.96
C PHE A 181 3.98 -14.74 1.97
N VAL A 182 3.72 -15.70 1.07
CA VAL A 182 2.46 -16.46 1.04
C VAL A 182 2.25 -17.26 2.34
N GLY A 183 3.31 -17.86 2.88
CA GLY A 183 3.29 -18.55 4.17
C GLY A 183 2.93 -17.62 5.34
N SER A 184 3.39 -16.37 5.31
CA SER A 184 2.99 -15.37 6.31
C SER A 184 1.49 -15.01 6.21
N GLU A 185 0.92 -14.96 5.00
CA GLU A 185 -0.52 -14.77 4.81
C GLU A 185 -1.32 -16.02 5.27
N LEU A 186 -0.76 -17.22 5.13
CA LEU A 186 -1.34 -18.44 5.69
C LEU A 186 -1.45 -18.35 7.22
N VAL A 187 -0.41 -17.82 7.90
CA VAL A 187 -0.43 -17.60 9.36
C VAL A 187 -1.58 -16.64 9.74
N VAL A 188 -1.75 -15.54 8.99
CA VAL A 188 -2.86 -14.61 9.22
C VAL A 188 -4.21 -15.25 8.97
N PHE A 189 -4.33 -16.03 7.89
CA PHE A 189 -5.54 -16.78 7.57
C PHE A 189 -5.90 -17.71 8.73
N VAL A 190 -4.96 -18.54 9.22
CA VAL A 190 -5.22 -19.46 10.34
C VAL A 190 -5.67 -18.70 11.58
N TYR A 191 -4.98 -17.60 11.95
CA TYR A 191 -5.34 -16.81 13.13
C TYR A 191 -6.73 -16.16 13.01
N LEU A 192 -6.95 -15.36 11.97
CA LEU A 192 -8.18 -14.58 11.82
C LEU A 192 -9.37 -15.47 11.46
N PHE A 193 -9.19 -16.46 10.60
CA PHE A 193 -10.26 -17.34 10.19
C PHE A 193 -10.70 -18.26 11.32
N THR A 194 -9.78 -18.75 12.16
CA THR A 194 -10.15 -19.50 13.38
C THR A 194 -10.94 -18.62 14.34
N ALA A 195 -10.49 -17.39 14.60
CA ALA A 195 -11.24 -16.44 15.44
C ALA A 195 -12.63 -16.15 14.87
N TYR A 196 -12.74 -16.03 13.54
CA TYR A 196 -14.00 -15.85 12.83
C TYR A 196 -14.92 -17.07 13.00
N LEU A 197 -14.42 -18.29 12.81
CA LEU A 197 -15.21 -19.52 12.95
C LEU A 197 -15.75 -19.71 14.37
N LEU A 198 -14.97 -19.36 15.39
CA LEU A 198 -15.43 -19.40 16.78
C LEU A 198 -16.61 -18.46 17.02
N GLN A 199 -16.53 -17.23 16.50
CA GLN A 199 -17.62 -16.27 16.61
C GLN A 199 -18.83 -16.69 15.77
N PHE A 200 -18.61 -17.21 14.56
CA PHE A 200 -19.65 -17.71 13.67
C PHE A 200 -20.45 -18.86 14.33
N ARG A 201 -19.75 -19.80 14.99
CA ARG A 201 -20.37 -20.88 15.77
C ARG A 201 -21.19 -20.35 16.95
N LYS A 202 -20.68 -19.33 17.66
CA LYS A 202 -21.40 -18.69 18.76
C LYS A 202 -22.71 -18.05 18.29
N MET A 203 -22.67 -17.35 17.15
CA MET A 203 -23.86 -16.70 16.57
C MET A 203 -24.88 -17.72 16.04
N LYS A 204 -24.44 -18.88 15.54
CA LYS A 204 -25.34 -19.96 15.10
C LYS A 204 -26.30 -20.43 16.20
N SER A 205 -25.86 -20.39 17.46
CA SER A 205 -26.64 -20.83 18.62
C SER A 205 -27.58 -19.74 19.17
N GLN A 206 -27.57 -18.54 18.62
CA GLN A 206 -28.39 -17.41 19.08
C GLN A 206 -29.65 -17.24 18.21
N SER A 207 -30.61 -16.45 18.70
CA SER A 207 -31.80 -16.07 17.90
C SER A 207 -31.35 -15.24 16.69
N ASN A 208 -31.57 -15.78 15.49
CA ASN A 208 -31.14 -15.19 14.23
C ASN A 208 -32.35 -14.78 13.40
N GLN A 209 -32.23 -13.66 12.71
CA GLN A 209 -33.17 -13.23 11.68
C GLN A 209 -32.60 -13.65 10.32
N ASP A 210 -33.39 -14.38 9.55
CA ASP A 210 -33.02 -14.77 8.19
C ASP A 210 -33.16 -13.59 7.22
N LEU A 211 -32.15 -13.43 6.38
CA LEU A 211 -32.12 -12.46 5.30
C LEU A 211 -32.13 -13.21 3.96
N SER A 212 -32.67 -12.59 2.92
CA SER A 212 -32.58 -13.17 1.59
C SER A 212 -31.16 -13.07 1.06
N ALA A 213 -30.70 -14.13 0.38
CA ALA A 213 -29.39 -14.14 -0.29
C ALA A 213 -29.24 -12.99 -1.29
N GLY A 214 -30.35 -12.61 -1.96
CA GLY A 214 -30.37 -11.50 -2.91
C GLY A 214 -30.18 -10.14 -2.24
N GLU A 215 -30.80 -9.94 -1.06
CA GLU A 215 -30.66 -8.70 -0.28
C GLU A 215 -29.22 -8.51 0.21
N VAL A 216 -28.62 -9.58 0.75
CA VAL A 216 -27.23 -9.56 1.21
C VAL A 216 -26.29 -9.30 0.04
N THR A 217 -26.46 -10.01 -1.09
CA THR A 217 -25.60 -9.82 -2.27
C THR A 217 -25.71 -8.41 -2.83
N LYS A 218 -26.94 -7.87 -2.94
CA LYS A 218 -27.17 -6.49 -3.41
C LYS A 218 -26.53 -5.48 -2.48
N SER A 219 -26.71 -5.64 -1.17
CA SER A 219 -26.11 -4.75 -0.16
C SER A 219 -24.60 -4.79 -0.21
N LEU A 220 -24.01 -5.98 -0.36
CA LEU A 220 -22.56 -6.12 -0.41
C LEU A 220 -21.97 -5.51 -1.69
N MET A 221 -22.56 -5.82 -2.85
CA MET A 221 -22.07 -5.36 -4.15
C MET A 221 -22.23 -3.85 -4.35
N ALA A 222 -23.26 -3.23 -3.75
CA ALA A 222 -23.46 -1.78 -3.80
C ALA A 222 -22.30 -0.98 -3.19
N VAL A 223 -21.57 -1.58 -2.24
CA VAL A 223 -20.38 -0.97 -1.63
C VAL A 223 -19.10 -1.45 -2.32
N THR A 224 -19.00 -2.75 -2.59
CA THR A 224 -17.80 -3.36 -3.17
C THR A 224 -17.46 -2.82 -4.56
N ILE A 225 -18.44 -2.66 -5.46
CA ILE A 225 -18.17 -2.24 -6.85
C ILE A 225 -17.49 -0.85 -6.91
N PRO A 226 -18.05 0.22 -6.30
CA PRO A 226 -17.45 1.55 -6.38
C PRO A 226 -16.10 1.64 -5.65
N THR A 227 -15.93 0.94 -4.52
CA THR A 227 -14.66 0.97 -3.77
C THR A 227 -13.55 0.17 -4.47
N THR A 228 -13.90 -0.92 -5.14
CA THR A 228 -12.95 -1.76 -5.87
C THR A 228 -12.35 -1.01 -7.06
N GLY A 229 -13.15 -0.26 -7.82
CA GLY A 229 -12.66 0.46 -9.01
C GLY A 229 -11.50 1.42 -8.69
N LEU A 230 -11.63 2.19 -7.61
CA LEU A 230 -10.60 3.11 -7.14
C LEU A 230 -9.30 2.39 -6.77
N ARG A 231 -9.41 1.33 -5.97
CA ARG A 231 -8.23 0.61 -5.48
C ARG A 231 -7.55 -0.21 -6.58
N LEU A 232 -8.34 -0.74 -7.50
CA LEU A 232 -7.85 -1.50 -8.66
C LEU A 232 -7.03 -0.62 -9.59
N PHE A 233 -7.42 0.65 -9.79
CA PHE A 233 -6.61 1.60 -10.55
C PHE A 233 -5.19 1.72 -9.98
N HIS A 234 -5.06 2.03 -8.69
CA HIS A 234 -3.75 2.17 -8.04
C HIS A 234 -2.95 0.86 -8.04
N ALA A 235 -3.61 -0.27 -7.81
CA ALA A 235 -2.98 -1.59 -7.85
C ALA A 235 -2.42 -1.90 -9.24
N PHE A 236 -3.21 -1.60 -10.28
CA PHE A 236 -2.83 -1.82 -11.67
C PHE A 236 -1.68 -0.90 -12.08
N THR A 237 -1.74 0.39 -11.76
CA THR A 237 -0.64 1.32 -12.07
C THR A 237 0.65 0.89 -11.39
N ASN A 238 0.59 0.50 -10.12
CA ASN A 238 1.77 -0.01 -9.40
C ASN A 238 2.29 -1.33 -9.98
N ALA A 239 1.41 -2.21 -10.48
CA ALA A 239 1.80 -3.44 -11.17
C ALA A 239 2.48 -3.17 -12.52
N VAL A 240 2.05 -2.15 -13.25
CA VAL A 240 2.63 -1.78 -14.56
C VAL A 240 3.97 -1.06 -14.42
N GLN A 241 4.15 -0.26 -13.37
CA GLN A 241 5.29 0.64 -13.21
C GLN A 241 6.67 -0.05 -13.33
N PRO A 242 6.97 -1.19 -12.67
CA PRO A 242 8.26 -1.87 -12.82
C PRO A 242 8.57 -2.26 -14.26
N PHE A 243 7.57 -2.77 -14.98
CA PHE A 243 7.73 -3.20 -16.37
C PHE A 243 7.93 -2.01 -17.29
N LEU A 244 7.24 -0.89 -17.04
CA LEU A 244 7.47 0.35 -17.78
C LEU A 244 8.91 0.86 -17.60
N ILE A 245 9.42 0.87 -16.36
CA ILE A 245 10.80 1.29 -16.06
C ILE A 245 11.79 0.39 -16.80
N LYS A 246 11.69 -0.93 -16.61
CA LYS A 246 12.58 -1.89 -17.23
C LYS A 246 12.56 -1.79 -18.75
N TYR A 247 11.36 -1.73 -19.34
CA TYR A 247 11.21 -1.62 -20.79
C TYR A 247 11.79 -0.31 -21.33
N SER A 248 11.62 0.79 -20.60
CA SER A 248 12.24 2.07 -20.96
C SER A 248 13.77 1.97 -20.96
N LEU A 249 14.35 1.30 -19.96
CA LEU A 249 15.80 1.10 -19.88
C LEU A 249 16.34 0.19 -20.98
N THR A 250 15.62 -0.87 -21.39
CA THR A 250 16.10 -1.73 -22.48
C THR A 250 16.13 -0.99 -23.83
N LEU A 251 15.26 0.00 -24.02
CA LEU A 251 15.27 0.86 -25.22
C LEU A 251 16.52 1.76 -25.31
N THR A 252 17.26 1.97 -24.21
CA THR A 252 18.55 2.67 -24.26
C THR A 252 19.69 1.81 -24.79
N GLY A 253 19.43 0.54 -25.08
CA GLY A 253 20.45 -0.47 -25.44
C GLY A 253 20.99 -1.26 -24.26
N LEU A 254 20.45 -1.08 -23.04
CA LEU A 254 20.79 -1.93 -21.90
C LEU A 254 20.22 -3.35 -22.08
N SER A 255 20.94 -4.35 -21.57
CA SER A 255 20.41 -5.72 -21.47
C SER A 255 19.26 -5.79 -20.46
N ASP A 256 18.36 -6.77 -20.60
CA ASP A 256 17.28 -6.98 -19.61
C ASP A 256 17.84 -7.26 -18.20
N VAL A 257 19.01 -7.91 -18.11
CA VAL A 257 19.72 -8.15 -16.85
C VAL A 257 20.13 -6.82 -16.22
N ALA A 258 20.82 -5.94 -16.96
CA ALA A 258 21.27 -4.66 -16.44
C ALA A 258 20.11 -3.73 -16.07
N ALA A 259 19.04 -3.70 -16.88
CA ALA A 259 17.82 -2.94 -16.57
C ALA A 259 17.15 -3.46 -15.28
N THR A 260 17.15 -4.77 -15.07
CA THR A 260 16.59 -5.39 -13.86
C THR A 260 17.43 -5.11 -12.63
N GLU A 261 18.77 -5.15 -12.72
CA GLU A 261 19.69 -4.78 -11.64
C GLU A 261 19.51 -3.32 -11.21
N GLN A 262 19.48 -2.38 -12.16
CA GLN A 262 19.24 -0.96 -11.87
C GLN A 262 17.89 -0.73 -11.20
N PHE A 263 16.84 -1.41 -11.68
CA PHE A 263 15.54 -1.34 -11.03
C PHE A 263 15.56 -1.95 -9.62
N GLY A 264 16.29 -3.04 -9.40
CA GLY A 264 16.47 -3.66 -8.08
C GLY A 264 17.13 -2.72 -7.08
N LEU A 265 18.19 -2.01 -7.50
CA LEU A 265 18.85 -0.98 -6.69
C LEU A 265 17.93 0.22 -6.40
N LEU A 266 17.18 0.68 -7.40
CA LEU A 266 16.22 1.76 -7.21
C LEU A 266 15.11 1.36 -6.22
N ALA A 267 14.38 0.29 -6.53
CA ALA A 267 13.16 -0.08 -5.81
C ALA A 267 13.46 -0.76 -4.48
N GLY A 268 14.44 -1.67 -4.44
CA GLY A 268 14.73 -2.45 -3.25
C GLY A 268 15.66 -1.78 -2.26
N VAL A 269 16.53 -0.86 -2.70
CA VAL A 269 17.48 -0.15 -1.83
C VAL A 269 17.10 1.32 -1.66
N ALA A 270 17.15 2.12 -2.72
CA ALA A 270 16.99 3.58 -2.62
C ALA A 270 15.60 3.99 -2.13
N ILE A 271 14.54 3.43 -2.72
CA ILE A 271 13.13 3.67 -2.32
C ILE A 271 12.90 3.21 -0.87
N THR A 272 13.42 2.04 -0.47
CA THR A 272 13.27 1.52 0.90
C THR A 272 13.88 2.46 1.95
N ILE A 273 15.07 2.99 1.70
CA ILE A 273 15.72 3.97 2.59
C ILE A 273 14.96 5.30 2.58
N GLY A 274 14.70 5.82 1.37
CA GLY A 274 14.13 7.15 1.20
C GLY A 274 12.72 7.31 1.75
N PHE A 275 11.88 6.27 1.68
CA PHE A 275 10.54 6.30 2.23
C PHE A 275 10.43 5.84 3.68
N PHE A 276 11.50 5.35 4.31
CA PHE A 276 11.46 4.94 5.71
C PHE A 276 10.86 6.01 6.65
N PRO A 277 11.22 7.31 6.56
CA PRO A 277 10.62 8.35 7.41
C PRO A 277 9.13 8.62 7.16
N ALA A 278 8.51 8.06 6.11
CA ALA A 278 7.10 8.25 5.80
C ALA A 278 6.17 7.70 6.90
N PHE A 279 6.65 6.84 7.81
CA PHE A 279 5.86 6.39 8.97
C PHE A 279 5.29 7.56 9.79
N ILE A 280 6.01 8.70 9.85
CA ILE A 280 5.54 9.91 10.53
C ILE A 280 4.33 10.50 9.80
N ALA A 281 4.40 10.61 8.46
CA ALA A 281 3.26 11.05 7.66
C ALA A 281 2.06 10.09 7.77
N HIS A 282 2.29 8.78 7.80
CA HIS A 282 1.22 7.80 8.01
C HIS A 282 0.58 7.92 9.39
N SER A 283 1.36 8.27 10.42
CA SER A 283 0.79 8.58 11.74
C SER A 283 -0.12 9.80 11.71
N LEU A 284 0.25 10.84 10.95
CA LEU A 284 -0.56 12.04 10.76
C LEU A 284 -1.85 11.73 10.00
N LEU A 285 -1.79 10.90 8.95
CA LEU A 285 -2.95 10.46 8.16
C LEU A 285 -4.08 9.92 9.07
N VAL A 286 -3.74 9.06 10.03
CA VAL A 286 -4.71 8.42 10.95
C VAL A 286 -5.45 9.46 11.80
N VAL A 287 -4.78 10.53 12.20
CA VAL A 287 -5.36 11.60 13.03
C VAL A 287 -6.11 12.62 12.19
N LEU A 288 -5.56 12.95 11.02
CA LEU A 288 -6.07 14.05 10.22
C LEU A 288 -7.41 13.74 9.59
N ILE A 289 -7.66 12.52 9.12
CA ILE A 289 -8.94 12.16 8.53
C ILE A 289 -10.11 12.47 9.48
N PRO A 290 -10.17 11.95 10.72
CA PRO A 290 -11.28 12.26 11.62
C PRO A 290 -11.30 13.72 12.09
N THR A 291 -10.14 14.32 12.39
CA THR A 291 -10.10 15.72 12.88
C THR A 291 -10.54 16.72 11.82
N VAL A 292 -10.11 16.54 10.56
CA VAL A 292 -10.53 17.38 9.43
C VAL A 292 -12.01 17.15 9.12
N SER A 293 -12.48 15.90 9.16
CA SER A 293 -13.91 15.58 8.97
C SER A 293 -14.79 16.28 10.00
N GLU A 294 -14.39 16.28 11.27
CA GLU A 294 -15.13 16.93 12.36
C GLU A 294 -15.15 18.45 12.20
N ALA A 295 -14.00 19.08 11.92
CA ALA A 295 -13.91 20.53 11.70
C ALA A 295 -14.71 20.96 10.46
N THR A 296 -14.71 20.15 9.39
CA THR A 296 -15.50 20.38 8.17
C THR A 296 -17.00 20.31 8.47
N ALA A 297 -17.45 19.31 9.23
CA ALA A 297 -18.85 19.19 9.63
C ALA A 297 -19.32 20.39 10.49
N LYS A 298 -18.44 20.95 11.32
CA LYS A 298 -18.69 22.16 12.11
C LYS A 298 -18.52 23.47 11.33
N LYS A 299 -18.08 23.41 10.06
CA LYS A 299 -17.69 24.57 9.25
C LYS A 299 -16.65 25.48 9.93
N ASP A 300 -15.79 24.88 10.75
CA ASP A 300 -14.74 25.59 11.50
C ASP A 300 -13.50 25.77 10.63
N VAL A 301 -13.54 26.82 9.80
CA VAL A 301 -12.48 27.12 8.85
C VAL A 301 -11.17 27.48 9.57
N ASP A 302 -11.21 28.18 10.70
CA ASP A 302 -9.98 28.59 11.40
C ASP A 302 -9.22 27.40 11.98
N THR A 303 -9.94 26.40 12.51
CA THR A 303 -9.34 25.12 12.89
C THR A 303 -8.74 24.41 11.68
N LEU A 304 -9.44 24.37 10.54
CA LEU A 304 -8.91 23.77 9.31
C LEU A 304 -7.64 24.48 8.81
N LYS A 305 -7.55 25.81 8.92
CA LYS A 305 -6.37 26.58 8.50
C LYS A 305 -5.18 26.35 9.43
N SER A 306 -5.40 26.46 10.74
CA SER A 306 -4.34 26.29 11.74
C SER A 306 -3.78 24.86 11.76
N LEU A 307 -4.65 23.85 11.58
CA LEU A 307 -4.24 22.45 11.48
C LEU A 307 -3.40 22.20 10.22
N LEU A 308 -3.77 22.75 9.06
CA LEU A 308 -2.97 22.61 7.83
C LEU A 308 -1.56 23.19 8.03
N ILE A 309 -1.46 24.42 8.56
CA ILE A 309 -0.17 25.06 8.82
C ILE A 309 0.67 24.22 9.78
N ARG A 310 0.07 23.70 10.85
CA ARG A 310 0.77 22.87 11.83
C ARG A 310 1.31 21.59 11.22
N VAL A 311 0.50 20.91 10.41
CA VAL A 311 0.88 19.68 9.72
C VAL A 311 2.00 19.93 8.73
N MET A 312 1.90 20.97 7.89
CA MET A 312 2.97 21.33 6.95
C MET A 312 4.28 21.65 7.67
N LYS A 313 4.23 22.35 8.81
CA LYS A 313 5.42 22.62 9.64
C LYS A 313 6.02 21.36 10.25
N ILE A 314 5.20 20.46 10.78
CA ILE A 314 5.67 19.16 11.31
C ILE A 314 6.32 18.35 10.20
N THR A 315 5.69 18.26 9.03
CA THR A 315 6.23 17.55 7.88
C THR A 315 7.55 18.14 7.40
N ALA A 316 7.65 19.46 7.32
CA ALA A 316 8.91 20.13 7.00
C ALA A 316 10.01 19.83 8.04
N ALA A 317 9.65 19.83 9.34
CA ALA A 317 10.60 19.67 10.44
C ALA A 317 11.32 18.31 10.44
N TYR A 318 10.69 17.23 9.94
CA TYR A 318 11.38 15.94 9.77
C TYR A 318 11.80 15.67 8.31
N GLY A 319 11.00 16.13 7.34
CA GLY A 319 11.22 15.83 5.92
C GLY A 319 12.48 16.49 5.36
N PHE A 320 12.73 17.76 5.68
CA PHE A 320 13.95 18.44 5.23
C PHE A 320 15.21 17.83 5.85
N PRO A 321 15.31 17.61 7.18
CA PRO A 321 16.46 16.91 7.75
C PRO A 321 16.65 15.50 7.20
N ALA A 322 15.58 14.73 7.00
CA ALA A 322 15.68 13.38 6.45
C ALA A 322 16.30 13.39 5.04
N VAL A 323 15.82 14.26 4.17
CA VAL A 323 16.38 14.39 2.82
C VAL A 323 17.81 14.92 2.84
N MET A 324 18.12 15.87 3.72
CA MET A 324 19.49 16.36 3.88
C MET A 324 20.44 15.24 4.32
N ILE A 325 19.98 14.34 5.22
CA ILE A 325 20.73 13.15 5.60
C ILE A 325 20.94 12.23 4.40
N PHE A 326 19.93 12.02 3.55
CA PHE A 326 20.06 11.21 2.35
C PHE A 326 21.09 11.78 1.37
N LEU A 327 21.10 13.10 1.16
CA LEU A 327 22.03 13.77 0.26
C LEU A 327 23.47 13.78 0.79
N LEU A 328 23.67 13.89 2.10
CA LEU A 328 25.00 13.95 2.72
C LEU A 328 25.61 12.57 3.03
N PHE A 329 24.76 11.56 3.23
CA PHE A 329 25.17 10.24 3.72
C PHE A 329 24.65 9.08 2.85
N SER A 330 24.25 9.35 1.61
CA SER A 330 23.71 8.36 0.65
C SER A 330 24.53 7.07 0.63
N GLU A 331 25.82 7.18 0.33
CA GLU A 331 26.75 6.05 0.23
C GLU A 331 26.87 5.29 1.56
N LYS A 332 26.99 6.02 2.69
CA LYS A 332 27.08 5.38 4.00
C LYS A 332 25.80 4.61 4.35
N LEU A 333 24.63 5.17 4.01
CA LEU A 333 23.34 4.53 4.28
C LEU A 333 23.13 3.29 3.41
N THR A 334 23.41 3.39 2.10
CA THR A 334 23.22 2.25 1.19
C THR A 334 24.22 1.13 1.47
N VAL A 335 25.45 1.45 1.87
CA VAL A 335 26.43 0.45 2.32
C VAL A 335 26.03 -0.16 3.66
N LEU A 336 25.68 0.65 4.66
CA LEU A 336 25.36 0.17 6.02
C LEU A 336 24.20 -0.82 6.03
N PHE A 337 23.12 -0.48 5.32
CA PHE A 337 21.90 -1.30 5.34
C PHE A 337 21.96 -2.38 4.25
N PHE A 338 22.43 -2.06 3.05
CA PHE A 338 22.24 -2.90 1.86
C PHE A 338 23.54 -3.37 1.19
N HIS A 339 24.72 -2.97 1.68
CA HIS A 339 26.04 -3.31 1.09
C HIS A 339 26.18 -2.93 -0.40
N SER A 340 25.49 -1.87 -0.85
CA SER A 340 25.55 -1.40 -2.23
C SER A 340 25.96 0.07 -2.28
N THR A 341 27.10 0.36 -2.92
CA THR A 341 27.52 1.73 -3.24
C THR A 341 26.78 2.27 -4.46
N SER A 342 26.48 1.41 -5.44
CA SER A 342 25.80 1.75 -6.69
C SER A 342 24.39 2.35 -6.50
N ALA A 343 23.70 2.02 -5.40
CA ALA A 343 22.38 2.59 -5.10
C ALA A 343 22.41 4.05 -4.59
N ALA A 344 23.57 4.56 -4.18
CA ALA A 344 23.68 5.88 -3.53
C ALA A 344 23.17 7.01 -4.45
N ILE A 345 23.54 6.95 -5.73
CA ILE A 345 23.11 7.94 -6.73
C ILE A 345 21.59 7.96 -6.91
N TYR A 346 20.91 6.81 -6.82
CA TYR A 346 19.46 6.75 -6.92
C TYR A 346 18.79 7.35 -5.68
N LEU A 347 19.34 7.11 -4.49
CA LEU A 347 18.88 7.70 -3.25
C LEU A 347 19.02 9.23 -3.28
N GLU A 348 20.12 9.75 -3.82
CA GLU A 348 20.33 11.18 -4.00
C GLU A 348 19.33 11.78 -4.99
N LEU A 349 19.20 11.19 -6.18
CA LEU A 349 18.36 11.77 -7.24
C LEU A 349 16.86 11.71 -6.94
N LEU A 350 16.41 10.74 -6.14
CA LEU A 350 15.02 10.61 -5.72
C LEU A 350 14.62 11.53 -4.56
N TRP A 351 15.53 12.38 -4.06
CA TRP A 351 15.22 13.30 -2.96
C TRP A 351 13.91 14.09 -3.12
N PRO A 352 13.53 14.58 -4.32
CA PRO A 352 12.25 15.26 -4.49
C PRO A 352 11.09 14.29 -4.28
N SER A 353 11.13 13.10 -4.88
CA SER A 353 10.10 12.08 -4.67
C SER A 353 9.87 11.81 -3.18
N PHE A 354 10.93 11.67 -2.38
CA PHE A 354 10.81 11.45 -0.94
C PHE A 354 10.19 12.65 -0.21
N LEU A 355 10.77 13.84 -0.38
CA LEU A 355 10.30 15.05 0.30
C LEU A 355 8.84 15.34 0.00
N PHE A 356 8.48 15.35 -1.29
CA PHE A 356 7.13 15.73 -1.72
C PHE A 356 6.09 14.66 -1.35
N THR A 357 6.49 13.39 -1.26
CA THR A 357 5.59 12.34 -0.76
C THR A 357 5.32 12.48 0.74
N PHE A 358 6.30 12.95 1.53
CA PHE A 358 6.07 13.25 2.95
C PHE A 358 4.98 14.31 3.16
N PHE A 359 4.88 15.29 2.27
CA PHE A 359 3.79 16.27 2.24
C PHE A 359 2.51 15.74 1.61
N LEU A 360 2.63 14.88 0.60
CA LEU A 360 1.49 14.28 -0.10
C LEU A 360 0.55 13.51 0.84
N ILE A 361 1.10 12.63 1.68
CA ILE A 361 0.32 11.75 2.56
C ILE A 361 -0.62 12.54 3.49
N PRO A 362 -0.18 13.55 4.26
CA PRO A 362 -1.09 14.35 5.08
C PRO A 362 -2.06 15.22 4.26
N LEU A 363 -1.67 15.70 3.08
CA LEU A 363 -2.58 16.43 2.19
C LEU A 363 -3.69 15.52 1.64
N GLN A 364 -3.36 14.27 1.33
CA GLN A 364 -4.34 13.25 0.97
C GLN A 364 -5.33 13.00 2.12
N ALA A 365 -4.82 12.91 3.37
CA ALA A 365 -5.66 12.82 4.57
C ALA A 365 -6.65 13.98 4.66
N TYR A 366 -6.18 15.19 4.36
CA TYR A 366 -6.97 16.42 4.35
C TYR A 366 -8.08 16.38 3.30
N LEU A 367 -7.76 16.01 2.05
CA LEU A 367 -8.78 15.88 0.99
C LEU A 367 -9.84 14.83 1.35
N ILE A 368 -9.43 13.70 1.92
CA ILE A 368 -10.36 12.67 2.39
C ILE A 368 -11.26 13.25 3.50
N GLY A 369 -10.70 13.94 4.49
CA GLY A 369 -11.46 14.57 5.56
C GLY A 369 -12.40 15.70 5.11
N LEU A 370 -12.05 16.41 4.03
CA LEU A 370 -12.90 17.41 3.39
C LEU A 370 -14.02 16.80 2.52
N GLY A 371 -14.07 15.47 2.37
CA GLY A 371 -15.00 14.78 1.49
C GLY A 371 -14.63 14.83 0.00
N LEU A 372 -13.40 15.24 -0.34
CA LEU A 372 -12.90 15.43 -1.71
C LEU A 372 -12.09 14.22 -2.22
N ILE A 373 -12.52 13.00 -1.88
CA ILE A 373 -11.81 11.77 -2.26
C ILE A 373 -11.72 11.57 -3.79
N THR A 374 -12.78 11.92 -4.52
CA THR A 374 -12.81 11.85 -5.99
C THR A 374 -11.81 12.82 -6.61
N THR A 375 -11.64 14.00 -6.02
CA THR A 375 -10.64 14.98 -6.45
C THR A 375 -9.23 14.43 -6.25
N ALA A 376 -8.94 13.85 -5.08
CA ALA A 376 -7.65 13.22 -4.80
C ALA A 376 -7.34 12.09 -5.80
N PHE A 377 -8.35 11.28 -6.13
CA PHE A 377 -8.22 10.21 -7.13
C PHE A 377 -7.89 10.75 -8.53
N ILE A 378 -8.69 11.69 -9.04
CA ILE A 378 -8.48 12.26 -10.39
C ILE A 378 -7.09 12.89 -10.51
N GLN A 379 -6.61 13.54 -9.45
CA GLN A 379 -5.26 14.10 -9.42
C GLN A 379 -4.17 13.02 -9.46
N SER A 380 -4.37 11.91 -8.75
CA SER A 380 -3.45 10.76 -8.83
C SER A 380 -3.44 10.14 -10.23
N VAL A 381 -4.59 10.05 -10.90
CA VAL A 381 -4.67 9.60 -12.31
C VAL A 381 -3.83 10.50 -13.21
N TRP A 382 -4.05 11.81 -13.18
CA TRP A 382 -3.29 12.77 -13.99
C TRP A 382 -1.80 12.74 -13.70
N SER A 383 -1.42 12.71 -12.43
CA SER A 383 -0.03 12.61 -12.03
C SER A 383 0.63 11.33 -12.51
N THR A 384 -0.08 10.20 -12.47
CA THR A 384 0.45 8.90 -12.90
C THR A 384 0.66 8.89 -14.41
N ILE A 385 -0.29 9.41 -15.18
CA ILE A 385 -0.19 9.51 -16.64
C ILE A 385 1.03 10.35 -17.04
N ILE A 386 1.18 11.54 -16.43
CA ILE A 386 2.31 12.44 -16.74
C ILE A 386 3.64 11.83 -16.30
N SER A 387 3.69 11.23 -15.10
CA SER A 387 4.88 10.54 -14.60
C SER A 387 5.31 9.40 -15.53
N PHE A 388 4.38 8.51 -15.91
CA PHE A 388 4.68 7.37 -16.79
C PHE A 388 5.11 7.81 -18.18
N PHE A 389 4.46 8.85 -18.72
CA PHE A 389 4.84 9.44 -19.99
C PHE A 389 6.28 9.97 -19.97
N LEU A 390 6.66 10.70 -18.93
CA LEU A 390 8.03 11.22 -18.76
C LEU A 390 9.04 10.11 -18.48
N MET A 391 8.69 9.14 -17.64
CA MET A 391 9.53 7.97 -17.39
C MET A 391 9.85 7.24 -18.69
N TYR A 392 8.85 7.04 -19.56
CA TYR A 392 9.05 6.39 -20.85
C TYR A 392 9.88 7.24 -21.81
N ILE A 393 9.53 8.51 -22.02
CA ILE A 393 10.23 9.35 -23.01
C ILE A 393 11.67 9.64 -22.60
N LEU A 394 11.89 10.06 -21.35
CA LEU A 394 13.23 10.40 -20.88
C LEU A 394 14.03 9.14 -20.56
N GLY A 395 13.39 8.12 -19.97
CA GLY A 395 14.07 6.88 -19.62
C GLY A 395 14.54 6.07 -20.83
N SER A 396 13.88 6.22 -21.99
CA SER A 396 14.25 5.51 -23.22
C SER A 396 15.37 6.20 -24.00
N GLN A 397 15.81 7.39 -23.57
CA GLN A 397 16.93 8.09 -24.20
C GLN A 397 18.27 7.58 -23.64
N PRO A 398 19.23 7.17 -24.48
CA PRO A 398 20.54 6.69 -24.02
C PRO A 398 21.33 7.66 -23.16
N SER A 399 21.15 8.97 -23.36
CA SER A 399 21.80 10.02 -22.56
C SER A 399 21.23 10.15 -21.15
N PHE A 400 19.98 9.72 -20.92
CA PHE A 400 19.28 9.87 -19.65
C PHE A 400 19.15 8.54 -18.90
N GLY A 401 18.67 7.48 -19.57
CA GLY A 401 18.42 6.17 -18.96
C GLY A 401 17.73 6.27 -17.60
N MET A 402 18.35 5.73 -16.57
CA MET A 402 17.79 5.73 -15.22
C MET A 402 17.57 7.14 -14.64
N HIS A 403 18.38 8.13 -15.01
CA HIS A 403 18.14 9.51 -14.61
C HIS A 403 16.81 10.03 -15.18
N GLY A 404 16.49 9.68 -16.43
CA GLY A 404 15.23 10.03 -17.08
C GLY A 404 14.02 9.43 -16.38
N VAL A 405 14.12 8.16 -15.96
CA VAL A 405 13.11 7.49 -15.14
C VAL A 405 12.89 8.24 -13.82
N ILE A 406 13.98 8.58 -13.12
CA ILE A 406 13.92 9.29 -11.83
C ILE A 406 13.31 10.69 -11.99
N ILE A 407 13.62 11.41 -13.08
CA ILE A 407 12.98 12.71 -13.39
C ILE A 407 11.47 12.53 -13.54
N GLY A 408 11.01 11.49 -14.24
CA GLY A 408 9.59 11.19 -14.36
C GLY A 408 8.92 10.92 -13.01
N MET A 409 9.55 10.10 -12.16
CA MET A 409 9.07 9.81 -10.80
C MET A 409 8.99 11.08 -9.93
N ASN A 410 10.06 11.88 -9.91
CA ASN A 410 10.11 13.14 -9.19
C ASN A 410 9.01 14.10 -9.66
N THR A 411 8.81 14.19 -10.97
CA THR A 411 7.75 15.04 -11.55
C THR A 411 6.37 14.58 -11.09
N GLY A 412 6.12 13.27 -11.08
CA GLY A 412 4.88 12.70 -10.55
C GLY A 412 4.64 13.10 -9.08
N SER A 413 5.60 12.84 -8.19
CA SER A 413 5.44 13.17 -6.77
C SER A 413 5.25 14.66 -6.51
N VAL A 414 6.01 15.52 -7.20
CA VAL A 414 5.89 16.99 -7.09
C VAL A 414 4.52 17.45 -7.59
N LEU A 415 4.12 17.02 -8.78
CA LEU A 415 2.84 17.40 -9.39
C LEU A 415 1.67 16.96 -8.50
N LEU A 416 1.69 15.72 -8.01
CA LEU A 416 0.61 15.21 -7.16
C LEU A 416 0.49 15.99 -5.85
N MET A 417 1.62 16.27 -5.20
CA MET A 417 1.66 17.09 -3.98
C MET A 417 1.06 18.47 -4.24
N LEU A 418 1.49 19.14 -5.32
CA LEU A 418 0.99 20.47 -5.69
C LEU A 418 -0.52 20.45 -5.97
N LEU A 419 -1.01 19.49 -6.76
CA LEU A 419 -2.44 19.34 -7.04
C LEU A 419 -3.28 19.17 -5.77
N HIS A 420 -2.80 18.32 -4.84
CA HIS A 420 -3.46 18.13 -3.55
C HIS A 420 -3.43 19.41 -2.73
N TYR A 421 -2.27 20.07 -2.61
CA TYR A 421 -2.09 21.31 -1.87
C TYR A 421 -3.04 22.41 -2.38
N PHE A 422 -3.07 22.66 -3.68
CA PHE A 422 -3.94 23.66 -4.29
C PHE A 422 -5.42 23.37 -4.02
N SER A 423 -5.82 22.11 -4.07
CA SER A 423 -7.21 21.72 -3.84
C SER A 423 -7.62 21.86 -2.39
N VAL A 424 -6.71 21.56 -1.46
CA VAL A 424 -6.91 21.82 -0.03
C VAL A 424 -7.05 23.32 0.20
N CYS A 425 -6.11 24.14 -0.27
CA CYS A 425 -6.14 25.61 -0.11
C CYS A 425 -7.42 26.23 -0.68
N LYS A 426 -7.84 25.78 -1.88
CA LYS A 426 -9.09 26.22 -2.51
C LYS A 426 -10.32 25.83 -1.69
N ALA A 427 -10.35 24.63 -1.12
CA ALA A 427 -11.48 24.14 -0.33
C ALA A 427 -11.64 24.89 1.01
N ILE A 428 -10.55 25.33 1.63
CA ILE A 428 -10.55 26.01 2.93
C ILE A 428 -10.44 27.55 2.84
N GLY A 429 -10.33 28.11 1.63
CA GLY A 429 -10.25 29.55 1.41
C GLY A 429 -9.01 30.22 2.01
N ILE A 430 -7.82 29.62 1.82
CA ILE A 430 -6.52 30.28 2.08
C ILE A 430 -5.87 30.62 0.73
N THR A 431 -5.26 31.80 0.66
CA THR A 431 -4.27 32.16 -0.37
C THR A 431 -3.08 31.19 -0.40
N PHE A 432 -2.47 31.01 -1.57
CA PHE A 432 -1.36 30.07 -1.82
C PHE A 432 -0.18 30.24 -0.85
N TRP A 433 0.12 31.48 -0.49
CA TRP A 433 0.99 31.78 0.64
C TRP A 433 0.12 31.68 1.87
N LEU A 434 0.47 30.80 2.82
CA LEU A 434 -0.17 30.56 4.14
C LEU A 434 -0.40 31.83 5.02
N SER A 435 -0.29 33.02 4.44
CA SER A 435 -0.84 34.27 4.93
C SER A 435 -2.36 34.20 5.02
N ALA A 436 -2.88 34.59 6.17
CA ALA A 436 -4.30 34.79 6.38
C ALA A 436 -4.79 35.86 5.39
N SER A 437 -5.60 35.45 4.42
CA SER A 437 -6.46 36.37 3.69
C SER A 437 -7.47 36.94 4.69
N ASN A 438 -7.15 38.09 5.28
CA ASN A 438 -8.15 39.02 5.76
C ASN A 438 -8.90 39.53 4.53
N ASN A 439 -9.98 38.84 4.16
CA ASN A 439 -11.03 39.39 3.30
C ASN A 439 -12.34 38.72 3.72
N TYR A 440 -12.88 39.21 4.83
CA TYR A 440 -14.32 39.35 5.00
C TYR A 440 -14.65 40.81 4.68
N GLN A 441 -15.79 41.03 4.01
CA GLN A 441 -16.32 42.27 3.39
C GLN A 441 -15.94 42.35 1.90
N GLU A 442 -16.85 42.29 0.93
CA GLU A 442 -18.29 42.61 0.88
C GLU A 442 -19.17 41.49 0.28
#